data_AF-A0AAN6KXQ5-F1
#
_entry.id   AF-A0AAN6KXQ5-F1
#
_cell.length_a   1.000
_cell.length_b   1.000
_cell.length_c   1.000
_cell.angle_alpha   90.00
_cell.angle_beta   90.00
_cell.angle_gamma   90.00
#
_symmetry.space_group_name_H-M   'P 1'
#
loop_
_entity.id
_entity.type
_entity.pdbx_description
1 polymer ?
#
loop_
_entity_poly.entity_id
_entity_poly.type
_entity_poly.pdbx_seq_one_letter_code
_entity_poly.pdbx_strand_id
1 'polypeptide(L)'
;MNGHPPESESEHFSPYRQDGKLYGFVCIVTGATQPVGRAIVTELATHGAACIYACSSPGDDSAGSLAEEVQKVSPSTKVIGYPFGLASEEETLGLIDDVLNTWGRLDVYVTSSGLLGPSSITETTPADLYKLFEANSMAPFFALKYAPPAMAKTTPKGSYPNAAPKDRAYGSIVVVSR
;
A
#
# COMPACT_ATOMS: atom_id res chain seq x y z
N MET A 1 -15.44 -14.51 -45.94
CA MET A 1 -15.99 -14.00 -44.67
C MET A 1 -15.93 -15.14 -43.66
N ASN A 2 -14.83 -15.27 -42.93
CA ASN A 2 -14.72 -16.27 -41.87
C ASN A 2 -14.62 -15.50 -40.55
N GLY A 3 -15.77 -15.39 -39.87
CA GLY A 3 -15.84 -14.79 -38.55
C GLY A 3 -15.01 -15.61 -37.57
N HIS A 4 -13.97 -14.98 -37.02
CA HIS A 4 -13.49 -15.39 -35.71
C HIS A 4 -14.61 -15.08 -34.72
N PRO A 5 -14.99 -16.03 -33.84
CA PRO A 5 -15.80 -15.68 -32.68
C PRO A 5 -15.04 -14.60 -31.88
N PRO A 6 -15.73 -13.67 -31.21
CA PRO A 6 -15.05 -12.77 -30.28
C PRO A 6 -14.29 -13.64 -29.28
N GLU A 7 -12.99 -13.40 -29.14
CA GLU A 7 -12.19 -14.03 -28.10
C GLU A 7 -12.95 -13.85 -26.78
N SER A 8 -13.39 -14.97 -26.21
CA SER A 8 -14.09 -14.99 -24.94
C SER A 8 -13.24 -14.21 -23.94
N GLU A 9 -13.87 -13.24 -23.27
CA GLU A 9 -13.36 -12.67 -22.01
C GLU A 9 -12.71 -13.80 -21.23
N SER A 10 -11.42 -13.70 -20.96
CA SER A 10 -10.70 -14.79 -20.31
C SER A 10 -11.45 -15.14 -19.02
N GLU A 11 -11.82 -16.41 -18.84
CA GLU A 11 -12.42 -16.94 -17.60
C GLU A 11 -11.44 -16.88 -16.40
N HIS A 12 -10.42 -16.05 -16.50
CA HIS A 12 -9.45 -15.79 -15.47
C HIS A 12 -9.96 -14.64 -14.61
N PHE A 13 -10.40 -14.98 -13.40
CA PHE A 13 -10.54 -14.01 -12.31
C PHE A 13 -9.27 -13.15 -12.26
N SER A 14 -9.41 -11.87 -12.60
CA SER A 14 -8.40 -10.85 -12.39
C SER A 14 -8.76 -10.13 -11.09
N PRO A 15 -7.87 -10.10 -10.08
CA PRO A 15 -8.06 -9.23 -8.93
C PRO A 15 -8.09 -7.75 -9.35
N TYR A 16 -7.55 -7.42 -10.53
CA TYR A 16 -7.64 -6.13 -11.17
C TYR A 16 -8.90 -6.10 -12.03
N ARG A 17 -10.00 -5.66 -11.42
CA ARG A 17 -11.30 -5.53 -12.07
C ARG A 17 -11.20 -4.57 -13.26
N GLN A 18 -11.89 -4.87 -14.36
CA GLN A 18 -11.93 -3.98 -15.53
C GLN A 18 -12.53 -2.61 -15.23
N ASP A 19 -13.41 -2.51 -14.22
CA ASP A 19 -13.98 -1.25 -13.73
C ASP A 19 -13.02 -0.42 -12.87
N GLY A 20 -11.80 -0.93 -12.64
CA GLY A 20 -10.77 -0.30 -11.82
C GLY A 20 -11.11 -0.24 -10.33
N LYS A 21 -12.18 -0.88 -9.84
CA LYS A 21 -12.56 -0.81 -8.42
C LYS A 21 -11.68 -1.69 -7.55
N LEU A 22 -11.40 -1.22 -6.33
CA LEU A 22 -10.56 -1.88 -5.33
C LEU A 22 -11.37 -2.37 -4.12
N TYR A 23 -12.65 -2.71 -4.32
CA TYR A 23 -13.52 -3.16 -3.25
C TYR A 23 -12.93 -4.36 -2.51
N GLY A 24 -12.96 -4.31 -1.17
CA GLY A 24 -12.36 -5.31 -0.30
C GLY A 24 -10.84 -5.19 -0.11
N PHE A 25 -10.14 -4.34 -0.87
CA PHE A 25 -8.68 -4.29 -0.81
C PHE A 25 -8.21 -3.60 0.47
N VAL A 26 -7.22 -4.21 1.11
CA VAL A 26 -6.50 -3.67 2.25
C VAL A 26 -5.11 -3.27 1.81
N CYS A 27 -4.78 -1.99 1.97
CA CYS A 27 -3.58 -1.38 1.43
C CYS A 27 -2.70 -0.84 2.54
N ILE A 28 -1.39 -0.95 2.35
CA ILE A 28 -0.36 -0.23 3.12
C ILE A 28 0.27 0.80 2.20
N VAL A 29 0.46 2.03 2.68
CA VAL A 29 1.20 3.08 1.97
C VAL A 29 2.21 3.71 2.91
N THR A 30 3.51 3.45 2.71
CA THR A 30 4.58 4.14 3.44
C THR A 30 4.92 5.47 2.79
N GLY A 31 5.27 6.46 3.61
CA GLY A 31 5.45 7.84 3.14
C GLY A 31 4.13 8.50 2.76
N ALA A 32 3.01 8.10 3.39
CA ALA A 32 1.66 8.52 3.04
C ALA A 32 1.45 10.05 3.15
N THR A 33 2.24 10.75 3.95
CA THR A 33 2.13 12.20 4.14
C THR A 33 2.95 13.01 3.11
N GLN A 34 3.80 12.34 2.32
CA GLN A 34 4.51 12.99 1.20
C GLN A 34 3.58 13.21 0.00
N PRO A 35 3.88 14.17 -0.91
CA PRO A 35 2.98 14.50 -2.03
C PRO A 35 2.50 13.30 -2.86
N VAL A 36 3.42 12.39 -3.21
CA VAL A 36 3.08 11.17 -3.98
C VAL A 36 2.30 10.17 -3.12
N GLY A 37 2.70 9.97 -1.87
CA GLY A 37 1.98 9.10 -0.94
C GLY A 37 0.54 9.56 -0.71
N ARG A 38 0.32 10.87 -0.51
CA ARG A 38 -1.01 11.46 -0.35
C ARG A 38 -1.88 11.24 -1.58
N ALA A 39 -1.31 11.42 -2.77
CA ALA A 39 -2.01 11.15 -4.02
C ALA A 39 -2.39 9.67 -4.14
N ILE A 40 -1.48 8.75 -3.80
CA ILE A 40 -1.74 7.30 -3.82
C ILE A 40 -2.85 6.92 -2.83
N VAL A 41 -2.80 7.41 -1.59
CA VAL A 41 -3.87 7.15 -0.59
C VAL A 41 -5.21 7.65 -1.13
N THR A 42 -5.24 8.86 -1.69
CA THR A 42 -6.47 9.45 -2.24
C THR A 42 -7.02 8.64 -3.42
N GLU A 43 -6.14 8.18 -4.32
CA GLU A 43 -6.54 7.41 -5.50
C GLU A 43 -7.07 6.02 -5.12
N LEU A 44 -6.36 5.30 -4.24
CA LEU A 44 -6.81 4.01 -3.70
C LEU A 44 -8.19 4.14 -3.05
N ALA A 45 -8.41 5.23 -2.30
CA ALA A 45 -9.69 5.49 -1.65
C ALA A 45 -10.80 5.83 -2.65
N THR A 46 -10.51 6.61 -3.69
CA THR A 46 -11.45 6.98 -4.77
C THR A 46 -11.90 5.74 -5.55
N HIS A 47 -11.01 4.77 -5.71
CA HIS A 47 -11.32 3.47 -6.29
C HIS A 47 -12.00 2.49 -5.31
N GLY A 48 -12.22 2.92 -4.07
CA GLY A 48 -13.02 2.19 -3.07
C GLY A 48 -12.27 1.07 -2.37
N ALA A 49 -10.96 1.24 -2.12
CA ALA A 49 -10.25 0.36 -1.18
C ALA A 49 -11.02 0.23 0.15
N ALA A 50 -11.03 -0.95 0.75
CA ALA A 50 -11.70 -1.14 2.04
C ALA A 50 -10.95 -0.41 3.16
N CYS A 51 -9.63 -0.54 3.17
CA CYS A 51 -8.77 0.04 4.18
C CYS A 51 -7.44 0.48 3.59
N ILE A 52 -6.91 1.59 4.11
CA ILE A 52 -5.58 2.09 3.80
C ILE A 52 -4.87 2.44 5.11
N TYR A 53 -3.78 1.74 5.39
CA TYR A 53 -2.82 2.10 6.43
C TYR A 53 -1.87 3.16 5.85
N ALA A 54 -2.14 4.42 6.20
CA ALA A 54 -1.39 5.58 5.79
C ALA A 54 -0.21 5.77 6.76
N CYS A 55 0.94 5.18 6.40
CA CYS A 55 2.10 5.12 7.25
C CYS A 55 2.97 6.38 7.13
N SER A 56 3.25 7.03 8.26
CA SER A 56 4.10 8.22 8.39
C SER A 56 5.10 8.04 9.53
N SER A 57 6.15 8.87 9.56
CA SER A 57 7.14 8.80 10.64
C SER A 57 6.48 9.00 12.01
N PRO A 58 6.94 8.31 13.07
CA PRO A 58 6.41 8.50 14.42
C PRO A 58 6.44 9.99 14.83
N GLY A 59 5.32 10.51 15.30
CA GLY A 59 5.14 11.93 15.65
C GLY A 59 4.71 12.85 14.50
N ASP A 60 4.54 12.33 13.28
CA ASP A 60 3.90 13.07 12.17
C ASP A 60 2.38 12.93 12.24
N ASP A 61 1.71 13.96 12.75
CA ASP A 61 0.25 14.02 12.87
C ASP A 61 -0.49 14.23 11.53
N SER A 62 0.24 14.48 10.43
CA SER A 62 -0.37 14.79 9.12
C SER A 62 -1.15 13.63 8.52
N ALA A 63 -0.88 12.39 8.95
CA ALA A 63 -1.63 11.21 8.51
C ALA A 63 -3.08 11.22 9.02
N GLY A 64 -3.32 11.81 10.20
CA GLY A 64 -4.68 12.00 10.74
C GLY A 64 -5.50 12.97 9.88
N SER A 65 -4.92 14.13 9.54
CA SER A 65 -5.56 15.10 8.66
C SER A 65 -5.85 14.53 7.27
N LEU A 66 -4.91 13.76 6.69
CA LEU A 66 -5.14 13.05 5.44
C LEU A 66 -6.32 12.07 5.54
N ALA A 67 -6.41 11.31 6.63
CA ALA A 67 -7.51 10.38 6.85
C ALA A 67 -8.86 11.10 6.90
N GLU A 68 -8.95 12.22 7.62
CA GLU A 68 -10.16 13.05 7.68
C GLU A 68 -10.56 13.64 6.33
N GLU A 69 -9.59 14.13 5.55
CA GLU A 69 -9.81 14.66 4.21
C GLU A 69 -10.38 13.59 3.27
N VAL A 70 -9.76 12.40 3.25
CA VAL A 70 -10.17 11.29 2.39
C VAL A 70 -11.53 10.74 2.81
N GLN A 71 -11.81 10.64 4.11
CA GLN A 71 -13.07 10.13 4.63
C GLN A 71 -14.28 10.97 4.20
N LYS A 72 -14.10 12.28 3.97
CA LYS A 72 -15.16 13.18 3.48
C LYS A 72 -15.59 12.87 2.03
N VAL A 73 -14.66 12.42 1.19
CA VAL A 73 -14.91 12.18 -0.24
C VAL A 73 -15.11 10.70 -0.57
N SER A 74 -14.54 9.81 0.24
CA SER A 74 -14.56 8.36 0.05
C SER A 74 -15.08 7.66 1.32
N PRO A 75 -16.36 7.84 1.69
CA PRO A 75 -16.87 7.43 3.00
C PRO A 75 -16.87 5.92 3.25
N SER A 76 -16.78 5.11 2.19
CA SER A 76 -16.67 3.65 2.28
C SER A 76 -15.24 3.16 2.56
N THR A 77 -14.24 4.02 2.45
CA THR A 77 -12.83 3.67 2.64
C THR A 77 -12.39 4.07 4.04
N LYS A 78 -11.88 3.12 4.82
CA LYS A 78 -11.28 3.42 6.12
C LYS A 78 -9.80 3.78 5.94
N VAL A 79 -9.43 5.02 6.22
CA VAL A 79 -8.01 5.43 6.25
C VAL A 79 -7.54 5.47 7.71
N ILE A 80 -6.42 4.80 7.99
CA ILE A 80 -5.83 4.70 9.32
C ILE A 80 -4.44 5.33 9.25
N GLY A 81 -4.23 6.44 9.96
CA GLY A 81 -2.88 6.95 10.18
C GLY A 81 -2.10 5.96 11.06
N TYR A 82 -0.91 5.57 10.61
CA TYR A 82 -0.11 4.55 11.29
C TYR A 82 1.34 5.03 11.48
N PRO A 83 1.84 5.17 12.72
CA PRO A 83 3.23 5.54 12.95
C PRO A 83 4.15 4.41 12.52
N PHE A 84 5.14 4.71 11.67
CA PHE A 84 5.98 3.72 11.03
C PHE A 84 7.39 4.24 10.68
N GLY A 85 8.40 3.52 11.17
CA GLY A 85 9.81 3.64 10.85
C GLY A 85 10.17 2.88 9.58
N LEU A 86 10.52 3.63 8.53
CA LEU A 86 10.69 3.11 7.16
C LEU A 86 11.69 1.97 6.96
N ALA A 87 12.70 1.87 7.83
CA ALA A 87 13.75 0.87 7.75
C ALA A 87 13.76 -0.08 8.97
N SER A 88 12.62 -0.21 9.66
CA SER A 88 12.47 -1.12 10.79
C SER A 88 11.80 -2.43 10.35
N GLU A 89 12.56 -3.52 10.45
CA GLU A 89 12.05 -4.88 10.20
C GLU A 89 10.95 -5.24 11.21
N GLU A 90 11.16 -4.90 12.49
CA GLU A 90 10.20 -5.13 13.57
C GLU A 90 8.89 -4.39 13.32
N GLU A 91 8.94 -3.10 12.97
CA GLU A 91 7.72 -2.34 12.68
C GLU A 91 7.05 -2.84 11.40
N THR A 92 7.80 -3.32 10.41
CA THR A 92 7.22 -3.92 9.20
C THR A 92 6.41 -5.17 9.55
N LEU A 93 6.96 -6.04 10.39
CA LEU A 93 6.26 -7.24 10.86
C LEU A 93 5.03 -6.87 11.70
N GLY A 94 5.16 -5.93 12.64
CA GLY A 94 4.04 -5.45 13.46
C GLY A 94 2.90 -4.85 12.63
N LEU A 95 3.23 -4.03 11.63
CA LEU A 95 2.23 -3.46 10.72
C LEU A 95 1.49 -4.55 9.92
N ILE A 96 2.21 -5.55 9.41
CA ILE A 96 1.60 -6.66 8.67
C ILE A 96 0.71 -7.50 9.60
N ASP A 97 1.16 -7.76 10.82
CA ASP A 97 0.38 -8.49 11.82
C ASP A 97 -0.90 -7.74 12.19
N ASP A 98 -0.84 -6.43 12.41
CA ASP A 98 -2.02 -5.59 12.67
C ASP A 98 -3.03 -5.63 11.52
N VAL A 99 -2.53 -5.56 10.28
CA VAL A 99 -3.34 -5.68 9.06
C VAL A 99 -4.03 -7.04 9.00
N LEU A 100 -3.28 -8.13 9.21
CA LEU A 100 -3.81 -9.48 9.16
C LEU A 100 -4.78 -9.76 10.32
N ASN A 101 -4.49 -9.31 11.53
CA ASN A 101 -5.35 -9.48 12.69
C ASN A 101 -6.69 -8.74 12.52
N THR A 102 -6.66 -7.56 11.89
CA THR A 102 -7.86 -6.73 11.71
C THR A 102 -8.69 -7.15 10.51
N TRP A 103 -8.04 -7.48 9.38
CA TRP A 103 -8.73 -7.68 8.10
C TRP A 103 -8.57 -9.07 7.50
N GLY A 104 -7.65 -9.88 8.01
CA GLY A 104 -7.34 -11.22 7.51
C GLY A 104 -6.60 -11.25 6.16
N ARG A 105 -6.32 -10.09 5.56
CA ARG A 105 -5.77 -9.96 4.20
C ARG A 105 -4.89 -8.72 4.06
N LEU A 106 -3.95 -8.80 3.12
CA LEU A 106 -3.22 -7.67 2.55
C LEU A 106 -3.28 -7.78 1.02
N ASP A 107 -3.49 -6.67 0.31
CA ASP A 107 -3.66 -6.68 -1.15
C ASP A 107 -2.66 -5.79 -1.87
N VAL A 108 -2.34 -4.63 -1.30
CA VAL A 108 -1.39 -3.68 -1.88
C VAL A 108 -0.42 -3.22 -0.79
N TYR A 109 0.88 -3.26 -1.09
CA TYR A 109 1.91 -2.61 -0.28
C TYR A 109 2.65 -1.61 -1.16
N VAL A 110 2.51 -0.32 -0.85
CA VAL A 110 3.22 0.75 -1.54
C VAL A 110 4.35 1.28 -0.67
N THR A 111 5.57 1.31 -1.21
CA THR A 111 6.67 2.09 -0.63
C THR A 111 6.82 3.40 -1.38
N SER A 112 6.22 4.48 -0.85
CA SER A 112 6.25 5.82 -1.44
C SER A 112 7.09 6.82 -0.62
N SER A 113 8.06 6.28 0.07
CA SER A 113 8.99 7.00 0.93
C SER A 113 10.39 6.90 0.36
N GLY A 114 11.11 8.03 0.39
CA GLY A 114 12.52 8.03 0.07
C GLY A 114 13.19 9.33 0.50
N LEU A 115 14.51 9.26 0.65
CA LEU A 115 15.35 10.41 0.90
C LEU A 115 16.06 10.79 -0.39
N LEU A 116 16.10 12.09 -0.67
CA LEU A 116 17.02 12.66 -1.64
C LEU A 116 18.41 12.74 -1.01
N GLY A 117 19.44 12.41 -1.78
CA GLY A 117 20.81 12.47 -1.31
C GLY A 117 21.33 13.88 -1.08
N PRO A 118 22.51 14.02 -0.45
CA PRO A 118 23.20 15.30 -0.34
C PRO A 118 23.41 15.94 -1.72
N SER A 119 23.37 17.27 -1.76
CA SER A 119 23.48 18.02 -3.03
C SER A 119 24.87 17.97 -3.67
N SER A 120 25.91 17.61 -2.92
CA SER A 120 27.30 17.60 -3.38
C SER A 120 28.03 16.32 -3.00
N ILE A 121 28.64 15.66 -3.98
CA ILE A 121 29.46 14.45 -3.77
C ILE A 121 30.69 14.70 -2.90
N THR A 122 31.22 15.93 -2.89
CA THR A 122 32.40 16.26 -2.09
C THR A 122 32.08 16.41 -0.60
N GLU A 123 30.80 16.62 -0.26
CA GLU A 123 30.32 16.77 1.10
C GLU A 123 29.58 15.52 1.60
N THR A 124 29.22 14.61 0.68
CA THR A 124 28.58 13.33 1.01
C THR A 124 29.48 12.46 1.87
N THR A 125 28.98 12.10 3.04
CA THR A 125 29.65 11.15 3.94
C THR A 125 29.13 9.72 3.73
N PRO A 126 29.87 8.69 4.15
CA PRO A 126 29.33 7.33 4.19
C PRO A 126 28.04 7.20 5.01
N ALA A 127 27.88 7.99 6.07
CA ALA A 127 26.66 8.01 6.88
C ALA A 127 25.43 8.49 6.08
N ASP A 128 25.61 9.42 5.16
CA ASP A 128 24.54 9.86 4.26
C ASP A 128 24.14 8.76 3.28
N LEU A 129 25.12 8.01 2.77
CA LEU A 129 24.88 6.86 1.91
C LEU A 129 24.12 5.75 2.65
N TYR A 130 24.46 5.48 3.91
CA TYR A 130 23.71 4.51 4.73
C TYR A 130 22.26 4.93 4.94
N LYS A 131 22.01 6.20 5.28
CA LYS A 131 20.64 6.71 5.42
C LYS A 131 19.83 6.61 4.13
N LEU A 132 20.46 6.89 2.98
CA LEU A 132 19.81 6.72 1.68
C LEU A 132 19.48 5.27 1.39
N PHE A 133 20.41 4.35 1.68
CA PHE A 133 20.18 2.92 1.50
C PHE A 133 19.06 2.41 2.41
N GLU A 134 19.05 2.81 3.68
CA GLU A 134 17.97 2.50 4.62
C GLU A 134 16.61 2.98 4.10
N ALA A 135 16.51 4.25 3.72
CA ALA A 135 15.23 4.82 3.27
C ALA A 135 14.76 4.26 1.91
N ASN A 136 15.67 4.10 0.94
CA ASN A 136 15.31 3.82 -0.45
C ASN A 136 15.42 2.34 -0.83
N SER A 137 16.18 1.53 -0.09
CA SER A 137 16.43 0.11 -0.41
C SER A 137 15.94 -0.84 0.67
N MET A 138 16.14 -0.53 1.96
CA MET A 138 15.67 -1.42 3.03
C MET A 138 14.15 -1.44 3.14
N ALA A 139 13.49 -0.29 3.02
CA ALA A 139 12.03 -0.19 3.02
C ALA A 139 11.35 -1.10 1.96
N PRO A 140 11.69 -1.01 0.65
CA PRO A 140 11.12 -1.92 -0.36
C PRO A 140 11.58 -3.36 -0.18
N PHE A 141 12.79 -3.61 0.31
CA PHE A 141 13.24 -4.97 0.63
C PHE A 141 12.34 -5.63 1.67
N PHE A 142 11.99 -4.94 2.75
CA PHE A 142 11.10 -5.50 3.77
C PHE A 142 9.69 -5.75 3.23
N ALA A 143 9.15 -4.84 2.41
CA ALA A 143 7.89 -5.08 1.72
C ALA A 143 7.96 -6.37 0.86
N LEU A 144 9.01 -6.52 0.04
CA LEU A 144 9.23 -7.70 -0.81
C LEU A 144 9.40 -8.99 0.00
N LYS A 145 10.09 -8.93 1.14
CA LYS A 145 10.36 -10.09 1.99
C LYS A 145 9.12 -10.55 2.76
N TYR A 146 8.33 -9.61 3.29
CA TYR A 146 7.31 -9.91 4.30
C TYR A 146 5.86 -9.78 3.85
N ALA A 147 5.57 -8.96 2.83
CA ALA A 147 4.20 -8.82 2.35
C ALA A 147 3.67 -10.07 1.60
N PRO A 148 4.46 -10.84 0.82
CA PRO A 148 3.90 -11.95 0.03
C PRO A 148 3.17 -13.04 0.85
N PRO A 149 3.69 -13.51 2.01
CA PRO A 149 2.94 -14.43 2.86
C PRO A 149 1.59 -13.89 3.35
N ALA A 150 1.51 -12.60 3.65
CA ALA A 150 0.26 -11.93 4.03
C ALA A 150 -0.70 -11.79 2.83
N MET A 151 -0.16 -11.47 1.65
CA MET A 151 -0.90 -11.37 0.40
C MET A 151 -1.46 -12.73 -0.09
N ALA A 152 -0.83 -13.83 0.30
CA ALA A 152 -1.31 -15.17 -0.03
C ALA A 152 -2.54 -15.61 0.78
N LYS A 153 -2.91 -14.89 1.85
CA LYS A 153 -4.08 -15.22 2.68
C LYS A 153 -5.37 -14.95 1.90
N THR A 154 -6.27 -15.93 1.92
CA THR A 154 -7.64 -15.80 1.42
C THR A 154 -8.58 -15.42 2.56
N THR A 155 -9.66 -14.72 2.23
CA THR A 155 -10.65 -14.26 3.21
C THR A 155 -12.06 -14.33 2.64
N PRO A 156 -13.06 -14.77 3.43
CA PRO A 156 -14.46 -14.64 3.03
C PRO A 156 -14.84 -13.16 2.97
N LYS A 157 -16.00 -12.85 2.37
CA LYS A 157 -16.52 -11.49 2.33
C LYS A 157 -16.75 -10.96 3.76
N GLY A 158 -16.16 -9.82 4.08
CA GLY A 158 -16.36 -9.13 5.37
C GLY A 158 -17.72 -8.41 5.49
N SER A 159 -17.93 -7.71 6.61
CA SER A 159 -19.19 -7.03 6.97
C SER A 159 -19.17 -5.50 6.76
N TYR A 160 -18.16 -4.96 6.08
CA TYR A 160 -18.00 -3.52 5.82
C TYR A 160 -18.56 -3.11 4.43
N PRO A 161 -18.84 -1.81 4.19
CA PRO A 161 -19.70 -1.37 3.08
C PRO A 161 -19.28 -1.81 1.67
N ASN A 162 -17.98 -1.81 1.41
CA ASN A 162 -17.36 -2.19 0.13
C ASN A 162 -16.63 -3.54 0.24
N ALA A 163 -17.09 -4.45 1.11
CA ALA A 163 -16.47 -5.76 1.27
C ALA A 163 -16.56 -6.62 0.00
N ALA A 164 -15.44 -7.25 -0.33
CA ALA A 164 -15.34 -8.29 -1.35
C ALA A 164 -14.52 -9.46 -0.78
N PRO A 165 -14.81 -10.71 -1.17
CA PRO A 165 -13.99 -11.85 -0.78
C PRO A 165 -12.60 -11.78 -1.43
N LYS A 166 -11.63 -12.48 -0.84
CA LYS A 166 -10.36 -12.84 -1.47
C LYS A 166 -10.33 -14.36 -1.59
N ASP A 167 -10.70 -14.86 -2.75
CA ASP A 167 -10.82 -16.28 -3.07
C ASP A 167 -9.53 -16.89 -3.63
N ARG A 168 -8.55 -16.06 -4.01
CA ARG A 168 -7.26 -16.48 -4.56
C ARG A 168 -6.11 -15.70 -3.94
N ALA A 169 -4.93 -16.31 -3.91
CA ALA A 169 -3.69 -15.65 -3.51
C ALA A 169 -3.27 -14.64 -4.59
N TYR A 170 -3.15 -13.37 -4.20
CA TYR A 170 -2.63 -12.30 -5.05
C TYR A 170 -2.20 -11.11 -4.18
N GLY A 171 -1.38 -10.25 -4.75
CA GLY A 171 -1.07 -8.94 -4.17
C GLY A 171 -0.15 -8.15 -5.08
N SER A 172 -0.08 -6.85 -4.82
CA SER A 172 0.81 -5.93 -5.52
C SER A 172 1.75 -5.26 -4.54
N ILE A 173 3.04 -5.28 -4.85
CA ILE A 173 4.04 -4.46 -4.18
C ILE A 173 4.46 -3.38 -5.17
N VAL A 174 4.25 -2.12 -4.80
CA VAL A 174 4.55 -0.96 -5.64
C VAL A 174 5.67 -0.17 -4.99
N VAL A 175 6.80 -0.09 -5.67
CA VAL A 175 7.97 0.67 -5.21
C VAL A 175 8.05 1.97 -5.98
N VAL A 176 7.88 3.09 -5.28
CA VAL A 176 8.09 4.43 -5.84
C VAL A 176 9.47 4.90 -5.37
N SER A 177 10.43 4.91 -6.30
CA SER A 177 11.78 5.38 -6.04
C SER A 177 11.93 6.86 -6.40
N ARG A 178 12.92 7.53 -5.77
CA ARG A 178 13.25 8.95 -5.93
C ARG A 178 14.66 9.10 -6.48
#